data_AF-A0A7Y3JLE8-F1
#
_entry.id   AF-A0A7Y3JLE8-F1
#
_cell.length_a   1.000
_cell.length_b   1.000
_cell.length_c   1.000
_cell.angle_alpha   90.00
_cell.angle_beta   90.00
_cell.angle_gamma   90.00
#
_symmetry.space_group_name_H-M   'P 1'
#
loop_
_entity.id
_entity.type
_entity.pdbx_description
1 polymer ?
#
loop_
_entity_poly.entity_id
_entity_poly.type
_entity_poly.pdbx_seq_one_letter_code
_entity_poly.pdbx_strand_id
1 'polypeptide(L)'
;VVSGIAQVQALQQALASGTSVLEATKTGQEVGVRTNLDVLNAQQQLYATRRDLYQAEYNFLLSKLRLKAAAGVLDVDGLIEVNQALH
;
A
#
# COMPACT_ATOMS: atom_id res chain seq x y z
N VAL A 1 10.52 8.16 11.16
CA VAL A 1 9.59 8.81 10.19
C VAL A 1 10.06 8.61 8.75
N VAL A 2 11.32 8.93 8.41
CA VAL A 2 11.90 8.75 7.06
C VAL A 2 11.76 7.31 6.53
N SER A 3 12.01 6.30 7.37
CA SER A 3 11.86 4.88 6.98
C SER A 3 10.42 4.50 6.56
N GLY A 4 9.41 5.05 7.23
CA GLY A 4 8.00 4.79 6.88
C GLY A 4 7.59 5.40 5.54
N ILE A 5 8.09 6.59 5.21
CA ILE A 5 7.83 7.24 3.92
C ILE A 5 8.44 6.43 2.77
N ALA A 6 9.70 6.01 2.93
CA ALA A 6 10.37 5.18 1.93
C ALA A 6 9.66 3.84 1.72
N GLN A 7 9.16 3.22 2.79
CA GLN A 7 8.39 1.98 2.71
C GLN A 7 7.06 2.15 1.95
N VAL A 8 6.31 3.23 2.24
CA VAL A 8 5.06 3.55 1.51
C VAL A 8 5.34 3.76 0.02
N GLN A 9 6.37 4.53 -0.32
CA GLN A 9 6.75 4.77 -1.72
C GLN A 9 7.15 3.48 -2.44
N ALA A 10 7.93 2.61 -1.78
CA ALA A 10 8.31 1.32 -2.35
C ALA A 10 7.09 0.43 -2.62
N LEU A 11 6.11 0.41 -1.70
CA LEU A 11 4.88 -0.38 -1.84
C LEU A 11 3.94 0.21 -2.90
N GLN A 12 3.89 1.53 -3.07
CA GLN A 12 3.17 2.17 -4.17
C GLN A 12 3.75 1.77 -5.53
N GLN A 13 5.08 1.78 -5.66
CA GLN A 13 5.75 1.32 -6.88
C GLN A 13 5.52 -0.18 -7.12
N ALA A 14 5.59 -0.99 -6.07
CA ALA A 14 5.30 -2.42 -6.16
C ALA A 14 3.85 -2.70 -6.58
N LEU A 15 2.88 -1.90 -6.11
CA LEU A 15 1.48 -2.00 -6.53
C LEU A 15 1.31 -1.66 -8.02
N ALA A 16 1.97 -0.60 -8.50
CA ALA A 16 1.95 -0.23 -9.91
C ALA A 16 2.55 -1.36 -10.78
N SER A 17 3.72 -1.88 -10.40
CA SER A 17 4.34 -3.01 -11.10
C SER A 17 3.49 -4.27 -11.07
N GLY A 18 2.90 -4.61 -9.91
CA GLY A 18 2.00 -5.76 -9.77
C GLY A 18 0.75 -5.62 -10.64
N THR A 19 0.25 -4.39 -10.83
CA THR A 19 -0.91 -4.12 -11.71
C THR A 19 -0.54 -4.40 -13.16
N SER A 20 0.62 -3.92 -13.63
CA SER A 20 1.12 -4.22 -14.98
C SER A 20 1.33 -5.72 -15.19
N VAL A 21 1.84 -6.45 -14.20
CA VAL A 21 2.00 -7.91 -14.26
C VAL A 21 0.65 -8.61 -14.38
N LEU A 22 -0.35 -8.20 -13.60
CA LEU A 22 -1.69 -8.77 -13.69
C LEU A 22 -2.29 -8.55 -15.09
N GLU A 23 -2.20 -7.34 -15.62
CA GLU A 23 -2.72 -7.04 -16.96
C GLU A 23 -2.01 -7.85 -18.05
N ALA A 24 -0.68 -7.92 -18.02
CA ALA A 24 0.08 -8.76 -18.95
C ALA A 24 -0.27 -10.26 -18.82
N THR A 25 -0.55 -10.73 -17.60
CA THR A 25 -0.94 -12.12 -17.35
C THR A 25 -2.34 -12.41 -17.88
N LYS A 26 -3.28 -11.46 -17.76
CA LYS A 26 -4.61 -11.56 -18.37
C LYS A 26 -4.53 -11.61 -19.89
N THR A 27 -3.79 -10.68 -20.51
CA THR A 27 -3.59 -10.71 -21.97
C THR A 27 -2.94 -12.02 -22.42
N GLY A 28 -1.93 -12.49 -21.68
CA GLY A 28 -1.30 -13.79 -21.93
C GLY A 28 -2.27 -14.97 -21.82
N GLN A 29 -3.26 -14.88 -20.93
CA GLN A 29 -4.30 -15.90 -20.75
C GLN A 29 -5.31 -15.86 -21.89
N GLU A 30 -5.69 -14.66 -22.36
CA GLU A 30 -6.59 -14.47 -23.51
C GLU A 30 -5.99 -15.04 -24.80
N VAL A 31 -4.67 -14.92 -25.00
CA VAL A 31 -3.96 -15.50 -26.16
C VAL A 31 -3.48 -16.95 -25.95
N GLY A 32 -3.79 -17.55 -24.80
CA GLY A 32 -3.51 -18.97 -24.50
C GLY A 32 -2.07 -19.30 -24.09
N VAL A 33 -1.22 -18.30 -23.80
CA VAL A 33 0.16 -18.47 -23.33
C VAL A 33 0.26 -18.54 -21.80
N ARG A 34 -0.79 -18.13 -21.08
CA ARG A 34 -0.94 -18.23 -19.63
C ARG A 34 -2.22 -18.96 -19.24
N THR A 35 -2.27 -19.42 -17.99
CA THR A 35 -3.42 -20.16 -17.44
C THR A 35 -4.23 -19.29 -16.48
N ASN A 36 -5.46 -19.73 -16.16
CA ASN A 36 -6.26 -19.09 -15.12
C ASN A 36 -5.60 -19.11 -13.74
N LEU A 37 -4.76 -20.12 -13.45
CA LEU A 37 -3.98 -20.17 -12.22
C LEU A 37 -2.93 -19.06 -12.17
N ASP A 38 -2.29 -18.72 -13.30
CA ASP A 38 -1.34 -17.60 -13.37
C ASP A 38 -2.04 -16.28 -13.06
N VAL A 39 -3.24 -16.06 -13.62
CA VAL A 39 -4.05 -14.87 -13.35
C VAL A 39 -4.43 -14.79 -11.87
N LEU A 40 -4.89 -15.91 -11.29
CA LEU A 40 -5.26 -15.96 -9.88
C LEU A 40 -4.07 -15.64 -8.97
N ASN A 41 -2.90 -16.21 -9.26
CA ASN A 41 -1.67 -15.95 -8.50
C ASN A 41 -1.24 -14.48 -8.61
N ALA A 42 -1.29 -13.90 -9.82
CA ALA A 42 -0.98 -12.49 -10.03
C ALA A 42 -1.94 -11.56 -9.27
N GLN A 43 -3.25 -11.88 -9.26
CA GLN A 43 -4.25 -11.15 -8.47
C GLN A 43 -3.94 -11.27 -6.97
N GLN A 44 -3.68 -12.47 -6.46
CA GLN A 44 -3.38 -12.69 -5.05
C GLN A 44 -2.16 -11.87 -4.60
N GLN A 45 -1.10 -11.84 -5.41
CA GLN A 45 0.09 -11.03 -5.14
C GLN A 45 -0.20 -9.52 -5.17
N LEU A 46 -1.03 -9.06 -6.11
CA LEU A 46 -1.46 -7.66 -6.18
C LEU A 46 -2.22 -7.25 -4.90
N TYR A 47 -3.16 -8.07 -4.46
CA TYR A 47 -3.94 -7.80 -3.25
C TYR A 47 -3.09 -7.88 -1.97
N ALA A 48 -2.12 -8.79 -1.90
CA ALA A 48 -1.16 -8.82 -0.80
C ALA A 48 -0.35 -7.51 -0.73
N THR A 49 0.18 -7.05 -1.87
CA THR A 49 0.93 -5.78 -1.97
C THR A 49 0.06 -4.59 -1.58
N ARG A 50 -1.21 -4.56 -2.00
CA ARG A 50 -2.17 -3.52 -1.64
C ARG A 50 -2.45 -3.49 -0.14
N ARG A 51 -2.65 -4.65 0.49
CA ARG A 51 -2.83 -4.76 1.94
C ARG A 51 -1.59 -4.24 2.68
N ASP A 52 -0.41 -4.63 2.23
CA ASP A 52 0.85 -4.24 2.86
C ASP A 52 1.08 -2.71 2.73
N LEU A 53 0.69 -2.11 1.59
CA LEU A 53 0.69 -0.65 1.41
C LEU A 53 -0.18 0.04 2.45
N TYR A 54 -1.44 -0.37 2.61
CA TYR A 54 -2.32 0.22 3.62
C TYR A 54 -1.73 0.09 5.02
N GLN A 55 -1.22 -1.09 5.38
CA GLN A 55 -0.59 -1.30 6.69
C GLN A 55 0.61 -0.36 6.90
N ALA A 56 1.42 -0.12 5.87
CA ALA A 56 2.54 0.81 5.92
C ALA A 56 2.07 2.27 6.10
N GLU A 57 1.00 2.68 5.41
CA GLU A 57 0.39 4.01 5.56
C GLU A 57 -0.15 4.22 6.99
N TYR A 58 -0.88 3.24 7.54
CA TYR A 58 -1.34 3.28 8.94
C TYR A 58 -0.17 3.39 9.92
N ASN A 59 0.88 2.58 9.74
CA ASN A 59 2.05 2.58 10.61
C ASN A 59 2.80 3.93 10.55
N PHE A 60 2.88 4.53 9.36
CA PHE A 60 3.47 5.84 9.16
C PHE A 60 2.68 6.93 9.90
N LEU A 61 1.36 6.96 9.73
CA LEU A 61 0.47 7.92 10.41
C LEU A 61 0.56 7.78 11.93
N LEU A 62 0.51 6.56 12.46
CA LEU A 62 0.63 6.30 13.88
C LEU A 62 2.00 6.74 14.44
N SER A 63 3.07 6.50 13.67
CA SER A 63 4.42 6.95 14.04
C SER A 63 4.52 8.47 14.08
N LYS A 64 3.84 9.17 13.16
CA LYS A 64 3.76 10.64 13.14
C LYS A 64 3.00 11.18 14.35
N LEU A 65 1.88 10.55 14.73
CA LEU A 65 1.13 10.92 15.93
C LEU A 65 1.92 10.71 17.21
N ARG A 66 2.61 9.57 17.35
CA ARG A 66 3.47 9.28 18.51
C ARG A 66 4.60 10.31 18.65
N LEU A 67 5.18 10.74 17.53
CA LEU A 67 6.19 11.80 17.54
C LEU A 67 5.61 13.14 18.02
N LYS A 68 4.45 13.55 17.51
CA LYS A 68 3.75 14.76 17.97
C LYS A 68 3.43 14.69 19.48
N ALA A 69 2.98 13.52 19.95
CA ALA A 69 2.68 13.29 21.37
C ALA A 69 3.93 13.43 22.25
N ALA A 70 5.04 12.78 21.86
CA ALA A 70 6.29 12.85 22.59
C ALA A 70 6.90 14.27 22.61
N ALA A 71 6.66 15.06 21.57
CA ALA A 71 7.06 16.46 21.49
C ALA A 71 6.09 17.41 22.23
N GLY A 72 4.99 16.91 22.81
CA GLY A 72 4.01 17.72 23.53
C GLY A 72 3.12 18.61 22.65
N VAL A 73 3.11 18.37 21.33
CA VAL A 73 2.39 19.19 20.33
C VAL A 73 1.21 18.43 19.69
N LEU A 74 0.76 17.33 20.30
CA LEU A 74 -0.42 16.61 19.84
C LEU A 74 -1.68 17.32 20.33
N ASP A 75 -2.47 17.82 19.40
CA ASP A 75 -3.79 18.40 19.62
C ASP A 75 -4.89 17.56 18.96
N VAL A 76 -6.15 17.93 19.23
CA VAL A 76 -7.34 17.29 18.66
C VAL A 76 -7.37 17.42 17.14
N ASP A 77 -6.88 18.54 16.60
CA ASP A 77 -6.83 18.79 15.16
C ASP A 77 -5.88 17.81 14.45
N GLY A 78 -4.72 17.50 15.05
CA GLY A 78 -3.80 16.49 14.54
C GLY A 78 -4.37 15.06 14.53
N LEU A 79 -5.33 14.75 15.41
CA LEU A 79 -6.07 13.48 15.39
C LEU A 79 -7.12 13.45 14.28
N ILE A 80 -7.81 14.57 14.06
CA ILE A 80 -8.80 14.72 13.00
C ILE A 80 -8.15 14.60 11.62
N GLU A 81 -6.99 15.25 11.39
CA GLU A 81 -6.24 15.13 10.13
C GLU A 81 -5.87 13.68 9.80
N VAL A 82 -5.42 12.90 10.79
CA VAL A 82 -5.08 11.50 10.58
C VAL A 82 -6.33 10.66 10.32
N ASN A 83 -7.43 10.93 11.04
CA ASN A 83 -8.69 10.24 10.80
C ASN A 83 -9.27 10.53 9.41
N GLN A 84 -9.11 11.75 8.90
CA GLN A 84 -9.52 12.12 7.54
C GLN A 84 -8.61 11.51 6.46
N ALA A 85 -7.32 11.37 6.72
CA ALA A 85 -6.39 10.71 5.79
C ALA A 85 -6.63 9.19 5.64
N LEU A 86 -7.52 8.61 6.45
CA LEU A 86 -7.87 7.19 6.47
C LEU A 86 -9.24 6.87 5.84
N HIS A 87 -9.98 7.89 5.37
CA HIS A 87 -11.29 7.79 4.72
C HIS A 87 -11.21 8.27 3.27
#